data_AF-X1PDN6-F1
#
_entry.id   AF-X1PDN6-F1
#
_cell.length_a   1.000
_cell.length_b   1.000
_cell.length_c   1.000
_cell.angle_alpha   90.00
_cell.angle_beta   90.00
_cell.angle_gamma   90.00
#
_symmetry.space_group_name_H-M   'P 1'
#
loop_
_entity.id
_entity.type
_entity.pdbx_description
1 polymer ?
#
loop_
_entity_poly.entity_id
_entity_poly.type
_entity_poly.pdbx_seq_one_letter_code
_entity_poly.pdbx_strand_id
1 'polypeptide(L)'
;MRGILPTFVDTKYNIIRSEERRLAKAVAKKIVKMPEITVWAFMIPFIFVFNLLRYKRTTETFTLNFLFTKRLALDAALDIIKEGLQRQDVVVRINDKTRNILASDTQGVYSEKIRMKQMNEINLLLDHYLKLFEAEGKNYKSLVKK
;
A
#
# COMPACT_ATOMS: atom_id res chain seq x y z
N MET A 1 20.19 -21.64 16.42
CA MET A 1 18.71 -21.53 16.48
C MET A 1 18.35 -20.08 16.84
N ARG A 2 17.93 -19.26 15.86
CA ARG A 2 17.44 -17.88 16.13
C ARG A 2 15.98 -18.01 16.58
N GLY A 3 15.70 -17.55 17.79
CA GLY A 3 14.41 -17.69 18.45
C GLY A 3 13.25 -17.04 17.69
N ILE A 4 12.07 -17.62 17.84
CA ILE A 4 10.79 -17.32 17.15
C ILE A 4 10.20 -15.96 17.60
N LEU A 5 10.99 -15.09 18.23
CA LEU A 5 10.52 -13.81 18.76
C LEU A 5 10.67 -12.70 17.71
N PRO A 6 9.61 -11.93 17.41
CA PRO A 6 9.69 -10.81 16.49
C PRO A 6 10.67 -9.76 17.03
N THR A 7 11.57 -9.28 16.17
CA THR A 7 12.47 -8.18 16.55
C THR A 7 11.66 -6.90 16.79
N PHE A 8 12.26 -5.94 17.50
CA PHE A 8 11.65 -4.62 17.68
C PHE A 8 11.31 -3.95 16.34
N VAL A 9 12.18 -4.12 15.34
CA VAL A 9 11.97 -3.66 13.96
C VAL A 9 10.77 -4.35 13.31
N ASP A 10 10.61 -5.66 13.48
CA ASP A 10 9.45 -6.41 12.97
C ASP A 10 8.13 -5.93 13.58
N THR A 11 8.15 -5.60 14.87
CA THR A 11 6.98 -5.08 15.57
C THR A 11 6.59 -3.70 15.03
N LYS A 12 7.58 -2.79 14.83
CA LYS A 12 7.34 -1.48 14.21
C LYS A 12 6.82 -1.60 12.78
N TYR A 13 7.43 -2.48 11.98
CA TYR A 13 6.99 -2.75 10.61
C TYR A 13 5.51 -3.16 10.59
N ASN A 14 5.09 -4.08 11.46
CA ASN A 14 3.70 -4.53 11.54
C ASN A 14 2.74 -3.40 11.97
N ILE A 15 3.15 -2.56 12.91
CA ILE A 15 2.37 -1.38 13.33
C ILE A 15 2.18 -0.44 12.13
N ILE A 16 3.26 0.00 11.48
CA ILE A 16 3.21 0.92 10.33
C ILE A 16 2.36 0.32 9.21
N ARG A 17 2.59 -0.95 8.87
CA ARG A 17 1.84 -1.66 7.82
C ARG A 17 0.35 -1.75 8.11
N SER A 18 -0.03 -1.99 9.37
CA SER A 18 -1.44 -2.07 9.78
C SER A 18 -2.16 -0.73 9.64
N GLU A 19 -1.46 0.36 9.93
CA GLU A 19 -1.95 1.73 9.86
C GLU A 19 -2.14 2.18 8.42
N GLU A 20 -1.15 1.91 7.56
CA GLU A 20 -1.26 2.15 6.12
C GLU A 20 -2.44 1.39 5.52
N ARG A 21 -2.64 0.13 5.92
CA ARG A 21 -3.79 -0.67 5.47
C ARG A 21 -5.11 -0.07 5.94
N ARG A 22 -5.17 0.45 7.17
CA ARG A 22 -6.37 1.12 7.69
C ARG A 22 -6.65 2.41 6.93
N LEU A 23 -5.62 3.22 6.69
CA LEU A 23 -5.72 4.45 5.91
C LEU A 23 -6.20 4.17 4.49
N ALA A 24 -5.59 3.21 3.80
CA ALA A 24 -5.98 2.81 2.45
C ALA A 24 -7.45 2.38 2.37
N LYS A 25 -7.93 1.57 3.32
CA LYS A 25 -9.34 1.17 3.40
C LYS A 25 -10.26 2.37 3.64
N ALA A 26 -9.87 3.32 4.50
CA ALA A 26 -10.65 4.51 4.78
C ALA A 26 -10.75 5.42 3.56
N VAL A 27 -9.64 5.60 2.82
CA VAL A 27 -9.60 6.34 1.56
C VAL A 27 -10.45 5.65 0.49
N ALA A 28 -10.31 4.32 0.33
CA ALA A 28 -11.07 3.55 -0.64
C ALA A 28 -12.59 3.65 -0.40
N LYS A 29 -13.04 3.59 0.86
CA LYS A 29 -14.46 3.78 1.21
C LYS A 29 -15.00 5.17 0.87
N LYS A 30 -14.17 6.20 0.91
CA LYS A 30 -14.57 7.58 0.57
C LYS A 30 -14.58 7.83 -0.94
N ILE A 31 -13.65 7.24 -1.68
CA ILE A 31 -13.50 7.45 -3.12
C ILE A 31 -14.44 6.55 -3.92
N VAL A 32 -14.54 5.27 -3.54
CA VAL A 32 -15.43 4.33 -4.21
C VAL A 32 -16.85 4.58 -3.73
N LYS A 33 -17.64 5.24 -4.58
CA LYS A 33 -19.05 5.52 -4.31
C LYS A 33 -19.82 4.22 -4.14
N MET A 34 -20.61 4.15 -3.08
CA MET A 34 -21.56 3.06 -2.90
C MET A 34 -22.65 3.18 -3.98
N PRO A 35 -23.05 2.08 -4.63
CA PRO A 35 -24.15 2.12 -5.59
C PRO A 35 -25.43 2.58 -4.89
N GLU A 36 -26.18 3.45 -5.54
CA GLU A 36 -27.49 3.90 -5.05
C GLU A 36 -28.46 2.72 -5.04
N ILE A 37 -29.22 2.58 -3.95
CA ILE A 37 -30.24 1.54 -3.83
C ILE A 37 -31.46 2.00 -4.64
N THR A 38 -31.62 1.44 -5.83
CA THR A 38 -32.77 1.69 -6.69
C THR A 38 -33.93 0.74 -6.36
N VAL A 39 -35.16 1.10 -6.73
CA VAL A 39 -36.36 0.27 -6.54
C VAL A 39 -36.17 -1.15 -7.13
N TRP A 40 -35.43 -1.25 -8.23
CA TRP A 40 -35.06 -2.53 -8.86
C TRP A 40 -34.21 -3.44 -7.96
N ALA A 41 -33.39 -2.89 -7.08
CA ALA A 41 -32.60 -3.68 -6.12
C ALA A 41 -33.49 -4.34 -5.06
N PHE A 42 -34.67 -3.78 -4.78
CA PHE A 42 -35.64 -4.38 -3.86
C PHE A 42 -36.50 -5.45 -4.55
N MET A 43 -36.87 -5.21 -5.82
CA MET A 43 -37.67 -6.15 -6.60
C MET A 43 -36.87 -7.36 -7.09
N ILE A 44 -35.55 -7.24 -7.27
CA ILE A 44 -34.70 -8.29 -7.84
C ILE A 44 -33.48 -8.53 -6.91
N PRO A 45 -33.56 -9.50 -5.99
CA PRO A 45 -32.50 -9.78 -5.02
C PRO A 45 -31.13 -10.07 -5.66
N PHE A 46 -31.10 -10.67 -6.86
CA PHE A 46 -29.86 -10.95 -7.59
C PHE A 46 -29.09 -9.68 -7.99
N ILE A 47 -29.79 -8.61 -8.39
CA ILE A 47 -29.16 -7.34 -8.76
C ILE A 47 -28.50 -6.69 -7.54
N PHE A 48 -29.17 -6.75 -6.39
CA PHE A 48 -28.63 -6.24 -5.13
C PHE A 48 -27.33 -6.96 -4.74
N VAL A 49 -27.33 -8.29 -4.76
CA VAL A 49 -26.13 -9.09 -4.43
C VAL A 49 -25.00 -8.80 -5.43
N PHE A 50 -25.31 -8.74 -6.73
CA PHE A 50 -24.31 -8.43 -7.75
C PHE A 50 -23.66 -7.06 -7.54
N ASN A 51 -24.47 -6.01 -7.29
CA ASN A 51 -23.97 -4.66 -7.04
C ASN A 51 -23.12 -4.58 -5.77
N LEU A 52 -23.50 -5.29 -4.70
CA LEU A 52 -22.72 -5.38 -3.48
C LEU A 52 -21.37 -6.07 -3.70
N LEU A 53 -21.37 -7.18 -4.44
CA LEU A 53 -20.14 -7.90 -4.80
C LEU A 53 -19.22 -7.04 -5.67
N ARG A 54 -19.79 -6.33 -6.66
CA ARG A 54 -19.04 -5.39 -7.51
C ARG A 54 -18.42 -4.27 -6.69
N TYR A 55 -19.20 -3.64 -5.80
CA TYR A 55 -18.71 -2.60 -4.90
C TYR A 55 -17.53 -3.10 -4.05
N LYS A 56 -17.69 -4.26 -3.39
CA LYS A 56 -16.62 -4.87 -2.58
C LYS A 56 -15.35 -5.10 -3.40
N ARG A 57 -15.47 -5.68 -4.60
CA ARG A 57 -14.32 -5.90 -5.50
C ARG A 57 -13.65 -4.58 -5.88
N THR A 58 -14.41 -3.57 -6.31
CA THR A 58 -13.84 -2.27 -6.70
C THR A 58 -13.15 -1.57 -5.53
N THR A 59 -13.73 -1.58 -4.34
CA THR A 59 -13.11 -1.04 -3.11
C THR A 59 -11.82 -1.78 -2.76
N GLU A 60 -11.80 -3.11 -2.90
CA GLU A 60 -10.62 -3.92 -2.62
C GLU A 60 -9.51 -3.68 -3.64
N THR A 61 -9.82 -3.67 -4.93
CA THR A 61 -8.86 -3.33 -6.00
C THR A 61 -8.26 -1.94 -5.78
N PHE A 62 -9.09 -0.95 -5.45
CA PHE A 62 -8.60 0.40 -5.14
C PHE A 62 -7.66 0.39 -3.93
N THR A 63 -8.05 -0.31 -2.85
CA THR A 63 -7.24 -0.43 -1.64
C THR A 63 -5.87 -1.04 -1.94
N LEU A 64 -5.82 -2.10 -2.74
CA LEU A 64 -4.58 -2.76 -3.14
C LEU A 64 -3.70 -1.86 -3.99
N ASN A 65 -4.28 -1.16 -4.97
CA ASN A 65 -3.56 -0.23 -5.83
C ASN A 65 -2.99 0.96 -5.04
N PHE A 66 -3.77 1.50 -4.10
CA PHE A 66 -3.31 2.59 -3.22
C PHE A 66 -2.20 2.15 -2.26
N LEU A 67 -2.25 0.91 -1.78
CA LEU A 67 -1.20 0.34 -0.91
C LEU A 67 0.07 -0.06 -1.66
N PHE A 68 0.02 -0.20 -2.98
CA PHE A 68 1.11 -0.76 -3.76
C PHE A 68 2.43 0.02 -3.55
N THR A 69 2.41 1.34 -3.74
CA THR A 69 3.61 2.19 -3.59
C THR A 69 4.09 2.23 -2.15
N LYS A 70 3.15 2.36 -1.18
CA LYS A 70 3.43 2.37 0.26
C LYS A 70 4.08 1.08 0.74
N ARG A 71 3.58 -0.06 0.28
CA ARG A 71 4.15 -1.36 0.60
C ARG A 71 5.56 -1.50 0.04
N LEU A 72 5.78 -1.12 -1.22
CA LEU A 72 7.12 -1.18 -1.82
C LEU A 72 8.13 -0.32 -1.05
N ALA A 73 7.74 0.90 -0.68
CA ALA A 73 8.59 1.80 0.10
C ALA A 73 8.84 1.28 1.53
N LEU A 74 7.83 0.71 2.19
CA LEU A 74 7.98 0.17 3.54
C LEU A 74 8.84 -1.10 3.57
N ASP A 75 8.65 -2.00 2.61
CA ASP A 75 9.46 -3.21 2.44
C ASP A 75 10.92 -2.80 2.15
N ALA A 76 11.13 -1.81 1.28
CA ALA A 76 12.46 -1.23 1.02
C ALA A 76 13.14 -0.63 2.26
N ALA A 77 12.40 0.11 3.08
CA ALA A 77 12.92 0.67 4.32
C ALA A 77 13.38 -0.44 5.28
N LEU A 78 12.62 -1.54 5.34
CA LEU A 78 12.97 -2.71 6.15
C LEU A 78 14.25 -3.39 5.64
N ASP A 79 14.37 -3.57 4.32
CA ASP A 79 15.56 -4.18 3.70
C ASP A 79 16.83 -3.36 4.00
N ILE A 80 16.76 -2.03 3.93
CA ILE A 80 17.89 -1.14 4.28
C ILE A 80 18.30 -1.35 5.74
N ILE A 81 17.34 -1.43 6.66
CA ILE A 81 17.62 -1.53 8.10
C ILE A 81 18.12 -2.92 8.51
N LYS A 82 17.55 -3.98 7.92
CA LYS A 82 17.86 -5.36 8.32
C LYS A 82 19.03 -5.96 7.56
N GLU A 83 19.10 -5.73 6.27
CA GLU A 83 20.10 -6.31 5.38
C GLU A 83 21.29 -5.35 5.16
N GLY A 84 21.17 -4.09 5.59
CA GLY A 84 22.22 -3.09 5.42
C GLY A 84 22.39 -2.66 3.96
N LEU A 85 21.36 -2.85 3.13
CA LEU A 85 21.41 -2.49 1.71
C LEU A 85 21.54 -0.97 1.54
N GLN A 86 22.26 -0.56 0.49
CA GLN A 86 22.27 0.86 0.14
C GLN A 86 20.93 1.27 -0.48
N ARG A 87 20.52 2.49 -0.19
CA ARG A 87 19.30 3.08 -0.73
C ARG A 87 19.22 2.98 -2.25
N GLN A 88 20.34 3.22 -2.95
CA GLN A 88 20.40 3.22 -4.41
C GLN A 88 20.05 1.84 -4.97
N ASP A 89 20.60 0.77 -4.38
CA ASP A 89 20.36 -0.61 -4.82
C ASP A 89 18.88 -1.00 -4.67
N VAL A 90 18.26 -0.62 -3.56
CA VAL A 90 16.84 -0.93 -3.30
C VAL A 90 15.92 -0.16 -4.25
N VAL A 91 16.22 1.10 -4.54
CA VAL A 91 15.47 1.91 -5.50
C VAL A 91 15.60 1.36 -6.93
N VAL A 92 16.80 0.95 -7.34
CA VAL A 92 17.02 0.29 -8.65
C VAL A 92 16.20 -1.00 -8.73
N ARG A 93 16.22 -1.84 -7.69
CA ARG A 93 15.44 -3.08 -7.64
C ARG A 93 13.93 -2.83 -7.77
N ILE A 94 13.41 -1.80 -7.11
CA ILE A 94 12.00 -1.40 -7.24
C ILE A 94 11.71 -0.88 -8.66
N ASN A 95 12.61 -0.09 -9.23
CA ASN A 95 12.49 0.43 -10.58
C ASN A 95 12.40 -0.69 -11.62
N ASP A 96 13.27 -1.70 -11.53
CA ASP A 96 13.26 -2.84 -12.44
C ASP A 96 11.99 -3.69 -12.27
N LYS A 97 11.59 -3.95 -11.02
CA LYS A 97 10.36 -4.70 -10.72
C LYS A 97 9.11 -4.01 -11.28
N THR A 98 9.01 -2.69 -11.12
CA THR A 98 7.86 -1.90 -11.62
C THR A 98 7.89 -1.74 -13.14
N ARG A 99 9.07 -1.74 -13.77
CA ARG A 99 9.22 -1.73 -15.23
C ARG A 99 8.71 -3.01 -15.88
N ASN A 100 8.94 -4.17 -15.25
CA ASN A 100 8.39 -5.44 -15.72
C ASN A 100 6.85 -5.46 -15.66
N ILE A 101 6.27 -4.83 -14.64
CA ILE A 101 4.81 -4.68 -14.52
C ILE A 101 4.25 -3.80 -15.65
N LEU A 102 4.92 -2.67 -15.96
CA LEU A 102 4.57 -1.81 -17.10
C LEU A 102 4.64 -2.58 -18.44
N ALA A 103 5.69 -3.37 -18.65
CA ALA A 103 5.85 -4.16 -19.87
C ALA A 103 4.77 -5.24 -20.04
N SER A 104 4.15 -5.68 -18.94
CA SER A 104 3.03 -6.63 -18.96
C SER A 104 1.64 -5.99 -19.07
N ASP A 105 1.54 -4.65 -19.03
CA ASP A 105 0.24 -3.97 -19.17
C ASP A 105 -0.18 -3.89 -20.65
N THR A 106 -1.15 -4.72 -21.01
CA THR A 106 -1.73 -4.77 -22.35
C THR A 106 -2.88 -3.77 -22.57
N GLN A 107 -3.34 -3.10 -21.51
CA GLN A 107 -4.50 -2.19 -21.56
C GLN A 107 -4.13 -0.71 -21.70
N GLY A 108 -2.83 -0.38 -21.68
CA GLY A 108 -2.33 1.00 -21.82
C GLY A 108 -2.72 1.93 -20.67
N VAL A 109 -3.16 1.36 -19.54
CA VAL A 109 -3.57 2.09 -18.33
C VAL A 109 -2.33 2.60 -17.58
N TYR A 110 -1.22 1.88 -17.71
CA TYR A 110 0.06 2.19 -17.12
C TYR A 110 0.92 2.96 -18.13
N SER A 111 1.14 4.25 -17.87
CA SER A 111 2.06 5.07 -18.64
C SER A 111 3.37 5.29 -17.90
N GLU A 112 4.43 5.56 -18.65
CA GLU A 112 5.72 5.94 -18.04
C GLU A 112 5.59 7.16 -17.12
N LYS A 113 4.70 8.11 -17.45
CA LYS A 113 4.41 9.27 -16.61
C LYS A 113 3.81 8.88 -15.24
N ILE A 114 2.89 7.92 -15.21
CA ILE A 114 2.31 7.40 -13.95
C ILE A 114 3.41 6.70 -13.14
N ARG A 115 4.22 5.87 -13.80
CA ARG A 115 5.34 5.16 -13.16
C ARG A 115 6.35 6.13 -12.53
N MET A 116 6.71 7.20 -13.23
CA MET A 116 7.61 8.24 -12.70
C MET A 116 7.02 8.92 -11.46
N LYS A 117 5.73 9.24 -11.47
CA LYS A 117 5.04 9.79 -10.28
C LYS A 117 5.02 8.81 -9.12
N GLN A 118 4.77 7.53 -9.38
CA GLN A 118 4.82 6.49 -8.34
C GLN A 118 6.22 6.30 -7.78
N MET A 119 7.26 6.40 -8.60
CA MET A 119 8.64 6.32 -8.14
C MET A 119 9.00 7.50 -7.22
N ASN A 120 8.52 8.71 -7.55
CA ASN A 120 8.68 9.87 -6.68
C ASN A 120 7.94 9.69 -5.35
N GLU A 121 6.71 9.15 -5.39
CA GLU A 121 5.98 8.80 -4.17
C GLU A 121 6.75 7.78 -3.32
N ILE A 122 7.27 6.72 -3.95
CA ILE A 122 8.05 5.67 -3.27
C ILE A 122 9.29 6.26 -2.59
N ASN A 123 10.03 7.14 -3.27
CA ASN A 123 11.21 7.80 -2.69
C ASN A 123 10.85 8.65 -1.47
N LEU A 124 9.78 9.44 -1.56
CA LEU A 124 9.30 10.25 -0.44
C LEU A 124 8.86 9.38 0.74
N LEU A 125 8.13 8.30 0.47
CA LEU A 125 7.66 7.37 1.49
C LEU A 125 8.80 6.59 2.12
N LEU A 126 9.84 6.24 1.35
CA LEU A 126 11.04 5.58 1.86
C LEU A 126 11.72 6.46 2.91
N ASP A 127 11.90 7.76 2.64
CA ASP A 127 12.43 8.72 3.61
C ASP A 127 11.57 8.79 4.87
N HIS A 128 10.25 8.83 4.69
CA HIS A 128 9.31 8.85 5.79
C HIS A 128 9.40 7.58 6.66
N TYR A 129 9.45 6.40 6.04
CA TYR A 129 9.50 5.13 6.78
C TYR A 129 10.82 4.91 7.49
N LEU A 130 11.95 5.31 6.91
CA LEU A 130 13.25 5.27 7.58
C LEU A 130 13.22 6.12 8.87
N LYS A 131 12.68 7.34 8.81
CA LYS A 131 12.47 8.19 9.99
C LYS A 131 11.55 7.54 11.03
N LEU A 132 10.46 6.90 10.59
CA LEU A 132 9.56 6.19 11.52
C LEU A 132 10.23 4.99 12.19
N PHE A 133 11.15 4.30 11.51
CA PHE A 133 11.91 3.22 12.12
C PHE A 133 12.92 3.73 13.16
N GLU A 134 13.55 4.87 12.91
CA GLU A 134 14.47 5.54 13.84
C GLU A 134 13.74 6.17 15.04
N ALA A 135 12.50 6.64 14.85
CA ALA A 135 11.73 7.31 15.88
C ALA A 135 11.47 6.43 17.11
N GLU A 136 11.61 7.01 18.30
CA GLU A 136 11.29 6.36 19.56
C GLU A 136 9.77 6.30 19.77
N GLY A 137 9.20 5.09 19.81
CA GLY A 137 7.77 4.92 20.00
C GLY A 137 7.33 3.47 19.86
N LYS A 138 6.26 3.11 20.55
CA LYS A 138 5.66 1.76 20.53
C LYS A 138 4.34 1.69 19.77
N ASN A 139 3.79 2.83 19.34
CA ASN A 139 2.56 2.92 18.56
C ASN A 139 2.69 3.98 17.46
N TYR A 140 1.90 3.87 16.40
CA TYR A 140 2.02 4.75 15.22
C TYR A 140 1.86 6.23 15.57
N LYS A 141 0.91 6.57 16.45
CA LYS A 141 0.72 7.95 16.93
C LYS A 141 1.96 8.52 17.62
N SER A 142 2.73 7.69 18.33
CA SER A 142 4.00 8.10 18.95
C SER A 142 5.13 8.22 17.94
N LEU A 143 5.14 7.40 16.88
CA LEU A 143 6.16 7.46 15.83
C LEU A 143 6.04 8.72 14.95
N VAL A 144 4.82 9.17 14.67
CA VAL A 144 4.54 10.32 13.78
C VAL A 144 4.65 11.68 14.50
N LYS A 145 4.75 11.69 15.84
CA LYS A 145 4.72 12.93 16.65
C LYS A 145 6.03 13.75 16.64
N LYS A 146 7.08 13.27 15.96
CA LYS A 146 8.37 13.96 15.83
C LYS A 146 8.62 14.35 14.37
#